data_AF-A0A845XXW7-F1
#
_entry.id   AF-A0A845XXW7-F1
#
_cell.length_a   1.000
_cell.length_b   1.000
_cell.length_c   1.000
_cell.angle_alpha   90.00
_cell.angle_beta   90.00
_cell.angle_gamma   90.00
#
_symmetry.space_group_name_H-M   'P 1'
#
loop_
_entity.id
_entity.type
_entity.pdbx_description
1 polymer ?
#
loop_
_entity_poly.entity_id
_entity_poly.type
_entity_poly.pdbx_seq_one_letter_code
_entity_poly.pdbx_strand_id
1 'polypeptide(L)'
;MGKQPRDIQVLKTELSAEPIQADALSVLQSTNQILHLEFQTLPPSEPPLPFRMLDYWVRLQRKYRCRIEQVVIFLKSTTSQMVFNNEFRDTNTWHRYRIIRLWEQDPQPLLANRALLPLATLAKSNNPNRLLEQVVVEVDRSDAARSWGFPP
;
A
#
# COMPACT_ATOMS: atom_id res chain seq x y z
N MET A 1 9.04 -16.42 6.25
CA MET A 1 9.95 -15.61 7.09
C MET A 1 10.52 -14.48 6.23
N GLY A 2 9.93 -13.28 6.29
CA GLY A 2 10.41 -12.12 5.53
C GLY A 2 11.40 -11.34 6.37
N LYS A 3 12.64 -11.15 5.88
CA LYS A 3 13.61 -10.28 6.56
C LYS A 3 13.14 -8.83 6.48
N GLN A 4 13.17 -8.12 7.61
CA GLN A 4 12.95 -6.67 7.67
C GLN A 4 14.00 -5.97 6.78
N PRO A 5 13.60 -5.21 5.75
CA PRO A 5 14.53 -4.43 4.94
C PRO A 5 15.23 -3.40 5.83
N ARG A 6 16.56 -3.38 5.83
CA ARG A 6 17.33 -2.49 6.72
C ARG A 6 17.47 -1.06 6.19
N ASP A 7 17.28 -0.88 4.88
CA ASP A 7 17.39 0.41 4.21
C ASP A 7 16.27 0.55 3.16
N ILE A 8 15.31 1.45 3.41
CA ILE A 8 14.19 1.75 2.53
C ILE A 8 14.34 3.20 2.06
N GLN A 9 14.41 3.41 0.74
CA GLN A 9 14.44 4.74 0.15
C GLN A 9 13.15 5.00 -0.61
N VAL A 10 12.43 6.05 -0.22
CA VAL A 10 11.27 6.52 -0.99
C VAL A 10 11.77 7.18 -2.28
N LEU A 11 11.29 6.71 -3.42
CA LEU A 11 11.58 7.31 -4.72
C LEU A 11 10.53 8.37 -5.04
N LYS A 12 10.95 9.53 -5.56
CA LYS A 12 10.01 10.49 -6.14
C LYS A 12 9.31 9.87 -7.35
N THR A 13 7.98 9.98 -7.37
CA THR A 13 7.04 9.26 -8.26
C THR A 13 6.84 9.90 -9.63
N GLU A 14 7.63 10.92 -9.98
CA GLU A 14 7.56 11.56 -11.30
C GLU A 14 8.20 10.67 -12.38
N LEU A 15 7.38 9.80 -12.97
CA LEU A 15 7.70 9.09 -14.21
C LEU A 15 7.33 9.99 -15.39
N SER A 16 8.27 10.85 -15.81
CA SER A 16 8.12 11.83 -16.90
C SER A 16 7.45 11.27 -18.17
N ALA A 17 6.15 11.56 -18.33
CA ALA A 17 5.45 12.17 -19.49
C ALA A 17 3.96 11.77 -19.40
N GLU A 18 3.07 12.76 -19.17
CA GLU A 18 1.59 12.67 -19.05
C GLU A 18 1.02 11.99 -17.77
N PRO A 19 -0.22 12.32 -17.33
CA PRO A 19 -0.54 12.71 -15.94
C PRO A 19 -0.85 11.53 -15.00
N ILE A 20 -0.03 10.48 -15.03
CA ILE A 20 -0.25 9.28 -14.23
C ILE A 20 0.88 9.18 -13.19
N GLN A 21 0.59 9.67 -11.98
CA GLN A 21 1.48 9.59 -10.82
C GLN A 21 1.08 8.38 -9.97
N ALA A 22 2.06 7.52 -9.65
CA ALA A 22 1.87 6.45 -8.68
C ALA A 22 1.77 7.05 -7.28
N ASP A 23 0.88 6.51 -6.44
CA ASP A 23 0.66 7.04 -5.09
C ASP A 23 1.90 6.88 -4.20
N ALA A 24 2.63 5.76 -4.31
CA ALA A 24 3.89 5.54 -3.61
C ALA A 24 4.84 4.56 -4.31
N LEU A 25 6.13 4.95 -4.40
CA LEU A 25 7.23 4.09 -4.85
C LEU A 25 8.32 4.03 -3.79
N SER A 26 8.65 2.83 -3.33
CA SER A 26 9.75 2.60 -2.37
C SER A 26 10.76 1.61 -2.95
N VAL A 27 12.04 1.96 -2.91
CA VAL A 27 13.13 1.01 -3.14
C VAL A 27 13.48 0.36 -1.82
N LEU A 28 13.44 -0.97 -1.81
CA LEU A 28 13.96 -1.77 -0.72
C LEU A 28 15.43 -2.04 -1.06
N GLN A 29 16.32 -1.16 -0.60
CA GLN A 29 17.74 -1.16 -0.97
C GLN A 29 18.42 -2.47 -0.54
N SER A 30 18.01 -3.04 0.60
CA SER A 30 18.57 -4.30 1.12
C SER A 30 18.35 -5.52 0.21
N THR A 31 17.40 -5.46 -0.73
CA THR A 31 17.05 -6.57 -1.63
C THR A 31 17.13 -6.19 -3.10
N ASN A 32 17.61 -4.97 -3.42
CA ASN A 32 17.65 -4.41 -4.76
C ASN A 32 16.33 -4.65 -5.53
N GLN A 33 15.21 -4.34 -4.88
CA GLN A 33 13.87 -4.48 -5.45
C GLN A 33 13.06 -3.21 -5.21
N ILE A 34 12.15 -2.93 -6.15
CA ILE A 34 11.16 -1.87 -6.01
C ILE A 34 9.88 -2.48 -5.48
N LEU A 35 9.35 -1.87 -4.42
CA LEU A 35 7.98 -2.05 -3.97
C LEU A 35 7.17 -0.85 -4.48
N HIS A 36 6.26 -1.13 -5.40
CA HIS A 36 5.31 -0.17 -5.94
C HIS A 36 3.96 -0.35 -5.27
N LEU A 37 3.47 0.70 -4.60
CA LEU A 37 2.22 0.72 -3.87
C LEU A 37 1.26 1.73 -4.52
N GLU A 38 0.06 1.27 -4.84
CA GLU A 38 -1.02 2.11 -5.36
C GLU A 38 -2.20 2.04 -4.39
N PHE A 39 -2.77 3.17 -4.01
CA PHE A 39 -3.89 3.26 -3.08
C PHE A 39 -5.18 3.62 -3.82
N GLN A 40 -6.18 2.74 -3.74
CA GLN A 40 -7.44 2.93 -4.46
C GLN A 40 -8.62 3.06 -3.51
N THR A 41 -9.36 4.16 -3.61
CA THR A 41 -10.63 4.33 -2.89
C THR A 41 -11.82 3.82 -3.69
N LEU A 42 -11.74 3.81 -5.02
CA LEU A 42 -12.80 3.40 -5.94
C LEU A 42 -12.24 2.36 -6.93
N PRO A 43 -13.01 1.31 -7.27
CA PRO A 43 -12.55 0.30 -8.24
C PRO A 43 -12.48 0.76 -9.70
N PRO A 44 -13.44 1.54 -10.23
CA PRO A 44 -13.36 2.04 -11.60
C PRO A 44 -12.20 3.02 -11.77
N SER A 45 -11.46 2.89 -12.85
CA SER A 45 -10.28 3.70 -13.13
C SER A 45 -10.04 3.79 -14.64
N GLU A 46 -9.65 4.97 -15.14
CA GLU A 46 -9.23 5.15 -16.54
C GLU A 46 -7.75 5.61 -16.56
N PRO A 47 -6.84 4.92 -17.28
CA PRO A 47 -7.05 3.61 -17.91
C PRO A 47 -7.36 2.52 -16.88
N PRO A 48 -7.94 1.37 -17.30
CA PRO A 48 -8.24 0.25 -16.41
C PRO A 48 -7.03 -0.15 -15.57
N LEU A 49 -7.26 -0.40 -14.29
CA LEU A 49 -6.22 -0.67 -13.31
C LEU A 49 -5.22 -1.75 -13.77
N PRO A 50 -5.61 -2.90 -14.35
CA PRO A 50 -4.65 -3.87 -14.85
C PRO A 50 -3.68 -3.32 -15.88
N PHE A 51 -4.19 -2.55 -16.85
CA PHE A 51 -3.37 -1.94 -17.90
C PHE A 51 -2.43 -0.88 -17.32
N ARG A 52 -2.92 -0.07 -16.37
CA ARG A 52 -2.11 0.91 -15.64
C ARG A 52 -0.96 0.26 -14.87
N MET A 53 -1.22 -0.86 -14.19
CA MET A 53 -0.19 -1.59 -13.44
C MET A 53 0.89 -2.16 -14.38
N LEU A 54 0.50 -2.64 -15.57
CA LEU A 54 1.44 -3.02 -16.62
C LEU A 54 2.28 -1.82 -17.10
N ASP A 55 1.66 -0.68 -17.42
CA ASP A 55 2.39 0.53 -17.85
C ASP A 55 3.43 0.97 -16.79
N TYR A 56 3.02 1.04 -15.53
CA TYR A 56 3.94 1.33 -14.42
C TYR A 56 5.09 0.35 -14.35
N TRP A 57 4.83 -0.95 -14.50
CA TRP A 57 5.89 -1.96 -14.46
C TRP A 57 6.91 -1.74 -15.58
N VAL A 58 6.45 -1.48 -16.81
CA VAL A 58 7.32 -1.22 -17.96
C VAL A 58 8.20 0.02 -17.72
N ARG A 59 7.62 1.11 -17.22
CA ARG A 59 8.34 2.35 -16.90
C ARG A 59 9.40 2.14 -15.81
N LEU A 60 9.04 1.46 -14.73
CA LEU A 60 9.95 1.13 -13.64
C LEU A 60 11.08 0.22 -14.11
N GLN A 61 10.76 -0.81 -14.91
CA GLN A 61 11.74 -1.77 -15.39
C GLN A 61 12.74 -1.12 -16.34
N ARG A 62 12.27 -0.23 -17.22
CA ARG A 62 13.14 0.56 -18.10
C ARG A 62 14.14 1.42 -17.31
N LYS A 63 13.69 2.04 -16.21
CA LYS A 63 14.48 2.98 -15.41
C LYS A 63 15.46 2.27 -14.45
N TYR A 64 15.00 1.24 -13.75
CA TYR A 64 15.74 0.67 -12.62
C TYR A 64 16.29 -0.74 -12.86
N ARG A 65 15.79 -1.48 -13.86
CA ARG A 65 16.29 -2.80 -14.26
C ARG A 65 16.47 -3.78 -13.09
N CYS A 66 15.50 -3.82 -12.19
CA CYS A 66 15.55 -4.64 -10.99
C CYS A 66 14.21 -5.35 -10.76
N ARG A 67 14.13 -6.20 -9.73
CA ARG A 67 12.87 -6.87 -9.39
C ARG A 67 11.84 -5.84 -8.92
N ILE A 68 10.63 -5.91 -9.45
CA ILE A 68 9.53 -5.02 -9.06
C ILE A 68 8.39 -5.87 -8.50
N GLU A 69 7.97 -5.56 -7.28
CA GLU A 69 6.74 -6.07 -6.69
C GLU A 69 5.71 -4.95 -6.67
N GLN A 70 4.54 -5.23 -7.25
CA GLN A 70 3.46 -4.26 -7.34
C GLN A 70 2.28 -4.69 -6.49
N VAL A 71 1.78 -3.78 -5.67
CA VAL A 71 0.66 -4.02 -4.76
C VAL A 71 -0.34 -2.87 -4.90
N VAL A 72 -1.58 -3.20 -5.20
CA VAL A 72 -2.71 -2.27 -5.09
C VAL A 72 -3.40 -2.49 -3.76
N ILE A 73 -3.67 -1.43 -3.02
CA ILE A 73 -4.34 -1.44 -1.72
C ILE A 73 -5.68 -0.73 -1.87
N PHE A 74 -6.78 -1.47 -1.81
CA PHE A 74 -8.11 -0.89 -1.75
C PHE A 74 -8.46 -0.49 -0.31
N LEU A 75 -8.86 0.77 -0.14
CA LEU A 75 -9.14 1.39 1.16
C LEU A 75 -10.59 1.23 1.62
N LYS A 76 -11.54 1.12 0.69
CA LYS A 76 -12.99 1.09 0.99
C LYS A 76 -13.66 -0.17 0.48
N SER A 77 -14.47 -0.80 1.33
CA SER A 77 -15.26 -1.97 0.96
C SER A 77 -16.20 -1.68 -0.20
N THR A 78 -16.35 -2.66 -1.09
CA THR A 78 -17.18 -2.57 -2.29
C THR A 78 -17.68 -3.94 -2.71
N THR A 79 -18.77 -3.97 -3.45
CA THR A 79 -19.34 -5.18 -4.08
C THR A 79 -18.81 -5.41 -5.50
N SER A 80 -18.04 -4.46 -6.04
CA SER A 80 -17.49 -4.56 -7.39
C SER A 80 -16.53 -5.74 -7.51
N GLN A 81 -16.68 -6.55 -8.55
CA GLN A 81 -15.77 -7.67 -8.82
C GLN A 81 -14.37 -7.22 -9.26
N MET A 82 -14.20 -5.94 -9.62
CA MET A 82 -12.93 -5.39 -10.08
C MET A 82 -11.83 -5.49 -9.01
N VAL A 83 -12.18 -5.47 -7.72
CA VAL A 83 -11.22 -5.59 -6.61
C VAL A 83 -10.64 -7.00 -6.46
N PHE A 84 -11.08 -7.97 -7.27
CA PHE A 84 -10.52 -9.32 -7.34
C PHE A 84 -9.63 -9.51 -8.57
N ASN A 85 -9.68 -8.61 -9.56
CA ASN A 85 -8.89 -8.73 -10.77
C ASN A 85 -7.46 -8.24 -10.54
N ASN A 86 -6.51 -9.17 -10.39
CA ASN A 86 -5.11 -8.90 -10.08
C ASN A 86 -4.16 -9.12 -11.27
N GLU A 87 -4.69 -9.18 -12.50
CA GLU A 87 -3.89 -9.37 -13.69
C GLU A 87 -4.38 -8.57 -14.89
N PHE A 88 -3.43 -8.11 -15.70
CA PHE A 88 -3.70 -7.77 -17.09
C PHE A 88 -3.42 -9.01 -17.93
N ARG A 89 -4.37 -9.39 -18.77
CA ARG A 89 -4.23 -10.53 -19.65
C ARG A 89 -4.78 -10.22 -21.03
N ASP A 90 -3.93 -10.43 -22.02
CA ASP A 90 -4.23 -10.42 -23.45
C ASP A 90 -3.57 -11.68 -24.07
N THR A 91 -3.74 -11.86 -25.37
CA THR A 91 -3.31 -13.02 -26.16
C THR A 91 -1.86 -13.41 -25.89
N ASN A 92 -0.94 -12.44 -25.95
CA ASN A 92 0.51 -12.67 -25.80
C ASN A 92 1.12 -11.95 -24.59
N THR A 93 0.32 -11.18 -23.84
CA THR A 93 0.81 -10.34 -22.74
C THR A 93 0.06 -10.69 -21.48
N TRP A 94 0.82 -11.05 -20.45
CA TRP A 94 0.27 -11.32 -19.13
C TRP A 94 1.12 -10.63 -18.07
N HIS A 95 0.46 -9.91 -17.17
CA HIS A 95 1.10 -9.19 -16.10
C HIS A 95 0.28 -9.30 -14.82
N ARG A 96 0.92 -9.76 -13.74
CA ARG A 96 0.26 -10.01 -12.46
C ARG A 96 0.79 -9.07 -11.39
N TYR A 97 -0.10 -8.60 -10.54
CA TYR A 97 0.21 -7.81 -9.37
C TYR A 97 -0.55 -8.35 -8.16
N ARG A 98 -0.29 -7.79 -6.97
CA ARG A 98 -1.00 -8.16 -5.74
C ARG A 98 -2.11 -7.15 -5.46
N ILE A 99 -3.20 -7.64 -4.89
CA ILE A 99 -4.25 -6.80 -4.35
C ILE A 99 -4.38 -7.06 -2.85
N ILE A 100 -4.46 -6.00 -2.07
CA ILE A 100 -4.84 -6.00 -0.66
C ILE A 100 -6.16 -5.25 -0.53
N ARG A 101 -7.16 -5.89 0.05
CA ARG A 101 -8.45 -5.27 0.39
C ARG A 101 -8.48 -5.06 1.90
N LEU A 102 -8.35 -3.82 2.35
CA LEU A 102 -8.13 -3.55 3.79
C LEU A 102 -9.27 -4.12 4.66
N TRP A 103 -10.52 -3.99 4.23
CA TRP A 103 -11.70 -4.49 4.95
C TRP A 103 -11.75 -6.02 5.13
N GLU A 104 -10.83 -6.77 4.49
CA GLU A 104 -10.69 -8.22 4.68
C GLU A 104 -9.48 -8.58 5.56
N GLN A 105 -8.58 -7.63 5.82
CA GLN A 105 -7.36 -7.88 6.58
C GLN A 105 -7.62 -7.89 8.09
N ASP A 106 -6.86 -8.70 8.81
CA ASP A 106 -6.80 -8.66 10.27
C ASP A 106 -6.28 -7.29 10.75
N PRO A 107 -6.99 -6.58 11.64
CA PRO A 107 -6.51 -5.32 12.20
C PRO A 107 -5.28 -5.47 13.10
N GLN A 108 -5.03 -6.63 13.72
CA GLN A 108 -3.99 -6.77 14.75
C GLN A 108 -2.57 -6.36 14.29
N PRO A 109 -2.08 -6.77 13.10
CA PRO A 109 -0.76 -6.34 12.62
C PRO A 109 -0.67 -4.83 12.35
N LEU A 110 -1.79 -4.18 12.00
CA LEU A 110 -1.85 -2.75 11.75
C LEU A 110 -1.88 -1.96 13.06
N LEU A 111 -2.62 -2.46 14.06
CA LEU A 111 -2.67 -1.90 15.42
C LEU A 111 -1.31 -2.00 16.12
N ALA A 112 -0.55 -3.07 15.86
CA ALA A 112 0.78 -3.26 16.44
C ALA A 112 1.84 -2.29 15.90
N ASN A 113 1.55 -1.52 14.85
CA ASN A 113 2.48 -0.56 14.26
C ASN A 113 1.87 0.84 14.18
N ARG A 114 2.43 1.78 14.95
CA ARG A 114 1.97 3.16 15.03
C ARG A 114 1.81 3.83 13.66
N ALA A 115 2.73 3.60 12.73
CA ALA A 115 2.68 4.20 11.40
C ALA A 115 1.51 3.69 10.55
N LEU A 116 0.91 2.56 10.91
CA LEU A 116 -0.19 1.91 10.20
C LEU A 116 -1.55 2.13 10.86
N LEU A 117 -1.61 2.81 12.02
CA LEU A 117 -2.87 3.10 12.72
C LEU A 117 -3.94 3.76 11.83
N PRO A 118 -3.62 4.71 10.93
CA PRO A 118 -4.62 5.25 10.01
C PRO A 118 -5.30 4.18 9.16
N LEU A 119 -4.56 3.13 8.75
CA LEU A 119 -5.08 2.02 7.96
C LEU A 119 -5.83 1.00 8.82
N ALA A 120 -5.50 0.87 10.10
CA ALA A 120 -6.16 -0.07 11.02
C ALA A 120 -7.66 0.18 11.11
N THR A 121 -8.11 1.45 11.04
CA THR A 121 -9.53 1.81 11.05
C THR A 121 -10.32 1.26 9.86
N LEU A 122 -9.65 0.92 8.76
CA LEU A 122 -10.23 0.42 7.52
C LEU A 122 -10.20 -1.11 7.43
N ALA A 123 -9.67 -1.79 8.44
CA ALA A 123 -9.50 -3.23 8.47
C ALA A 123 -10.81 -3.98 8.76
N LYS A 124 -10.78 -5.32 8.68
CA LYS A 124 -11.95 -6.15 8.99
C LYS A 124 -12.38 -5.93 10.44
N SER A 125 -13.64 -5.56 10.64
CA SER A 125 -14.22 -5.42 11.98
C SER A 125 -15.70 -5.81 12.01
N ASN A 126 -16.08 -6.54 13.06
CA ASN A 126 -17.48 -6.79 13.39
C ASN A 126 -18.06 -5.68 14.28
N ASN A 127 -17.23 -4.75 14.76
CA ASN A 127 -17.63 -3.58 15.54
C ASN A 127 -16.68 -2.40 15.22
N PRO A 128 -16.99 -1.60 14.18
CA PRO A 128 -16.14 -0.50 13.73
C PRO A 128 -15.87 0.55 14.80
N ASN A 129 -16.86 0.87 15.64
CA ASN A 129 -16.70 1.85 16.72
C ASN A 129 -15.67 1.39 17.74
N ARG A 130 -15.72 0.12 18.15
CA ARG A 130 -14.72 -0.45 19.07
C ARG A 130 -13.32 -0.46 18.45
N LEU A 131 -13.19 -0.74 17.15
CA LEU A 131 -11.91 -0.68 16.47
C LEU A 131 -11.36 0.75 16.41
N LEU A 132 -12.23 1.74 16.18
CA LEU A 132 -11.85 3.14 16.23
C LEU A 132 -11.37 3.56 17.63
N GLU A 133 -12.08 3.15 18.69
CA GLU A 133 -11.65 3.37 20.07
C GLU A 133 -10.27 2.75 20.34
N GLN A 134 -10.02 1.53 19.86
CA GLN A 134 -8.69 0.89 19.98
C GLN A 134 -7.60 1.72 19.29
N VAL A 135 -7.87 2.23 18.09
CA VAL A 135 -6.92 3.09 17.38
C VAL A 135 -6.64 4.37 18.17
N VAL A 136 -7.67 5.02 18.72
CA VAL A 136 -7.51 6.22 19.57
C VAL A 136 -6.63 5.92 20.79
N VAL A 137 -6.88 4.81 21.48
CA VAL A 137 -6.07 4.38 22.64
C VAL A 137 -4.60 4.19 22.26
N GLU A 138 -4.30 3.57 21.12
CA GLU A 138 -2.91 3.38 20.67
C GLU A 138 -2.24 4.70 20.24
N VAL A 139 -3.01 5.65 19.69
CA VAL A 139 -2.53 7.01 19.40
C VAL A 139 -2.16 7.73 20.70
N ASP A 140 -3.05 7.72 21.70
CA ASP A 140 -2.88 8.43 22.98
C ASP A 140 -1.72 7.87 23.83
N ARG A 141 -1.57 6.54 23.86
CA ARG A 141 -0.41 5.89 24.50
C ARG A 141 0.92 6.42 23.97
N SER A 142 0.92 6.81 22.70
CA SER A 142 2.11 7.27 22.02
C SER A 142 2.44 8.75 22.28
N ASP A 143 1.50 9.52 22.80
CA ASP A 143 1.71 10.92 23.24
C ASP A 143 2.10 10.99 24.71
N ALA A 144 1.59 10.08 25.55
CA ALA A 144 2.04 9.92 26.94
C ALA A 144 3.51 9.45 27.05
N ALA A 145 4.01 8.69 26.08
CA ALA A 145 5.43 8.33 26.01
C ALA A 145 6.36 9.51 25.63
N ARG A 146 5.79 10.63 25.15
CA ARG A 146 6.53 11.82 24.71
C ARG A 146 6.60 12.92 25.77
N SER A 147 5.90 12.77 26.90
CA SER A 147 5.81 13.76 27.98
C SER A 147 6.81 13.58 29.13
N TRP A 148 7.77 12.65 29.05
CA TRP A 148 8.79 12.43 30.07
C TRP A 148 10.21 12.69 29.57
N GLY A 149 10.54 13.95 29.30
CA GLY A 149 11.92 14.33 29.06
C GLY A 149 12.13 15.82 28.89
N PHE A 150 12.09 16.58 30.00
CA PHE A 150 13.04 17.65 30.38
C PHE A 150 12.78 18.03 31.86
N PRO A 151 13.80 18.07 32.75
CA PRO A 151 13.67 18.65 34.10
C PRO A 151 13.78 20.19 34.05
N PRO A 152 13.43 20.91 35.15
CA PRO A 152 13.23 22.37 35.16
C PRO A 152 14.48 23.19 34.80
#